data_AF-A0A9P6PIH2-F1
#
_entry.id   AF-A0A9P6PIH2-F1
#
_cell.length_a   1.000
_cell.length_b   1.000
_cell.length_c   1.000
_cell.angle_alpha   90.00
_cell.angle_beta   90.00
_cell.angle_gamma   90.00
#
_symmetry.space_group_name_H-M   'P 1'
#
loop_
_entity.id
_entity.type
_entity.pdbx_description
1 polymer ?
#
loop_
_entity_poly.entity_id
_entity_poly.type
_entity_poly.pdbx_seq_one_letter_code
_entity_poly.pdbx_strand_id
1 'polypeptide(L)'
;MLTTLVVWSYAISVGVVGLPTACSFTKQVIPALKKYKLLHVPLVLLGLACSFVAEVPLHILLLKVVLIKLTNLLGGFDYYLPWIMYVFDLATMGGLVLLFVQAENTRLVAEEAIKKLGGKPIESIVSLPHLKQLINPFHKLPVTIYPNITYATNEESIEAIGKTNDYNQPRYMTLDVYTRSNRRSDSLRPVLVHIHGGAWQMGSKEPLHPYEALLVAENDWVVVNVNYRLAPANAYPTHLLDVKRALRWVKQSIESFGGDPNFVVIEGDSGGGQLAAVAAFTANEAEFQPGFEQVDTSVRGVITMSGCLDIQNPKETKEFFVNRAVMNPNVEQSFLDKHSPMTALPEAGRQGKLVPFLTIVGQSDSLSDCSSTKQFKRIYDQAIEGNHGKAGCTYLALAVSSGKIDGYLSNS
;
A
#
# COMPACT_ATOMS: atom_id res chain seq x y z
N MET A 1 -0.13 38.46 -20.99
CA MET A 1 -0.61 37.80 -19.75
C MET A 1 -0.63 36.28 -19.90
N LEU A 2 -1.35 35.72 -20.88
CA LEU A 2 -1.43 34.27 -21.10
C LEU A 2 -0.07 33.63 -21.41
N THR A 3 0.72 34.16 -22.35
CA THR A 3 2.04 33.63 -22.70
C THR A 3 3.01 33.65 -21.51
N THR A 4 3.02 34.74 -20.73
CA THR A 4 3.84 34.84 -19.51
C THR A 4 3.45 33.78 -18.49
N LEU A 5 2.16 33.52 -18.29
CA LEU A 5 1.68 32.48 -17.40
C LEU A 5 2.13 31.09 -17.88
N VAL A 6 2.03 30.82 -19.17
CA VAL A 6 2.49 29.55 -19.79
C VAL A 6 3.99 29.34 -19.62
N VAL A 7 4.81 30.38 -19.83
CA VAL A 7 6.27 30.34 -19.61
C VAL A 7 6.61 29.92 -18.18
N TRP A 8 5.98 30.55 -17.18
CA TRP A 8 6.22 30.24 -15.77
C TRP A 8 5.67 28.87 -15.38
N SER A 9 4.48 28.50 -15.85
CA SER A 9 3.89 27.18 -15.60
C SER A 9 4.77 26.07 -16.17
N TYR A 10 5.32 26.25 -17.37
CA TYR A 10 6.26 25.29 -17.96
C TYR A 10 7.52 25.16 -17.11
N ALA A 11 8.18 26.28 -16.77
CA ALA A 11 9.40 26.28 -15.97
C ALA A 11 9.20 25.62 -14.59
N ILE A 12 8.09 25.92 -13.90
CA ILE A 12 7.73 25.29 -12.63
C ILE A 12 7.53 23.78 -12.80
N SER A 13 6.86 23.34 -13.87
CA SER A 13 6.65 21.92 -14.15
C SER A 13 7.97 21.16 -14.35
N VAL A 14 9.00 21.80 -14.93
CA VAL A 14 10.33 21.20 -15.10
C VAL A 14 10.98 21.00 -13.73
N GLY A 15 10.93 21.99 -12.84
CA GLY A 15 11.47 21.85 -11.48
C GLY A 15 10.74 20.80 -10.64
N VAL A 16 9.40 20.83 -10.64
CA VAL A 16 8.55 19.94 -9.83
C VAL A 16 8.71 18.48 -10.22
N VAL A 17 8.98 18.17 -11.49
CA VAL A 17 9.19 16.79 -11.96
C VAL A 17 10.66 16.40 -12.00
N GLY A 18 11.53 17.32 -12.43
CA GLY A 18 12.95 17.04 -12.63
C GLY A 18 13.68 16.72 -11.33
N LEU A 19 13.40 17.47 -10.26
CA LEU A 19 14.05 17.23 -8.97
C LEU A 19 13.68 15.84 -8.39
N PRO A 20 12.39 15.45 -8.26
CA PRO A 20 12.05 14.09 -7.83
C PRO A 20 12.56 13.00 -8.78
N THR A 21 12.57 13.22 -10.09
CA THR A 21 13.12 12.25 -11.06
C THR A 21 14.60 11.99 -10.77
N ALA A 22 15.41 13.04 -10.59
CA ALA A 22 16.83 12.90 -10.25
C ALA A 22 17.04 12.24 -8.88
N CYS A 23 16.23 12.61 -7.88
CA CYS A 23 16.29 12.04 -6.54
C CYS A 23 15.88 10.56 -6.50
N SER A 24 15.03 10.10 -7.43
CA SER A 24 14.60 8.70 -7.53
C SER A 24 15.77 7.74 -7.82
N PHE A 25 16.84 8.24 -8.45
CA PHE A 25 18.07 7.45 -8.69
C PHE A 25 19.06 7.49 -7.52
N THR A 26 18.86 8.36 -6.52
CA THR A 26 19.86 8.65 -5.48
C THR A 26 19.29 8.45 -4.08
N LYS A 27 19.19 7.18 -3.66
CA LYS A 27 18.71 6.76 -2.33
C LYS A 27 19.39 7.43 -1.14
N GLN A 28 20.62 7.91 -1.31
CA GLN A 28 21.45 8.42 -0.20
C GLN A 28 21.23 9.92 0.08
N VAL A 29 20.69 10.67 -0.88
CA VAL A 29 20.60 12.14 -0.76
C VAL A 29 19.56 12.56 0.27
N ILE A 30 18.36 11.98 0.21
CA ILE A 30 17.28 12.31 1.15
C ILE A 30 17.67 11.94 2.60
N PRO A 31 18.15 10.71 2.90
CA PRO A 31 18.61 10.37 4.24
C PRO A 31 19.76 11.25 4.75
N ALA A 32 20.74 11.59 3.91
CA ALA A 32 21.87 12.44 4.31
C ALA A 32 21.44 13.85 4.74
N LEU A 33 20.33 14.35 4.18
CA LEU A 33 19.77 15.66 4.48
C LEU A 33 18.79 15.65 5.67
N LYS A 34 18.25 14.48 6.06
CA LYS A 34 17.32 14.33 7.20
C LYS A 34 17.91 14.78 8.54
N LYS A 35 19.25 14.90 8.67
CA LYS A 35 19.91 15.46 9.85
C LYS A 35 19.54 16.92 10.16
N TYR A 36 19.03 17.66 9.17
CA TYR A 36 18.60 19.04 9.34
C TYR A 36 17.09 19.13 9.62
N LYS A 37 16.72 19.42 10.87
CA LYS A 37 15.30 19.48 11.31
C LYS A 37 14.42 20.40 10.44
N LEU A 38 14.95 21.53 9.97
CA LEU A 38 14.22 22.47 9.10
C LEU A 38 13.85 21.87 7.74
N LEU A 39 14.57 20.85 7.28
CA LEU A 39 14.32 20.19 5.99
C LEU A 39 13.42 18.97 6.13
N HIS A 40 13.00 18.58 7.33
CA HIS A 40 12.30 17.32 7.54
C HIS A 40 10.98 17.22 6.74
N VAL A 41 10.10 18.22 6.84
CA VAL A 41 8.83 18.24 6.10
C VAL A 41 9.06 18.33 4.57
N PRO A 42 9.89 19.25 4.05
CA PRO A 42 10.23 19.28 2.62
C PRO A 42 10.81 17.96 2.09
N LEU A 43 11.66 17.28 2.87
CA LEU A 43 12.26 16.01 2.46
C LEU A 43 11.25 14.85 2.44
N VAL A 44 10.27 14.84 3.35
CA VAL A 44 9.16 13.87 3.31
C VAL A 44 8.32 14.09 2.04
N LEU A 45 7.97 15.33 1.73
CA LEU A 45 7.23 15.67 0.51
C LEU A 45 8.01 15.30 -0.76
N LEU A 46 9.32 15.55 -0.77
CA LEU A 46 10.19 15.14 -1.87
C LEU A 46 10.24 13.61 -2.01
N GLY A 47 10.31 12.86 -0.91
CA GLY A 47 10.27 11.39 -0.93
C GLY A 47 8.98 10.86 -1.55
N LEU A 48 7.83 11.41 -1.14
CA LEU A 48 6.53 11.07 -1.73
C LEU A 48 6.48 11.40 -3.23
N ALA A 49 7.01 12.56 -3.64
CA ALA A 49 7.10 12.93 -5.05
C ALA A 49 8.01 12.00 -5.85
N CYS A 50 9.12 11.52 -5.27
CA CYS A 50 10.01 10.54 -5.91
C CYS A 50 9.27 9.22 -6.15
N SER A 51 8.56 8.71 -5.14
CA SER A 51 7.75 7.49 -5.27
C SER A 51 6.70 7.65 -6.38
N PHE A 52 5.96 8.75 -6.38
CA PHE A 52 4.94 9.02 -7.41
C PHE A 52 5.54 9.08 -8.82
N VAL A 53 6.68 9.77 -9.00
CA VAL A 53 7.37 9.85 -10.29
C VAL A 53 7.83 8.48 -10.78
N ALA A 54 8.33 7.64 -9.88
CA ALA A 54 8.79 6.28 -10.19
C ALA A 54 7.61 5.33 -10.52
N GLU A 55 6.42 5.55 -9.96
CA GLU A 55 5.24 4.73 -10.19
C GLU A 55 4.56 5.01 -11.55
N VAL A 56 4.50 6.27 -11.98
CA VAL A 56 3.80 6.66 -13.22
C VAL A 56 4.68 7.38 -14.26
N PRO A 57 5.90 6.90 -14.57
CA PRO A 57 6.85 7.64 -15.40
C PRO A 57 6.36 7.90 -16.82
N LEU A 58 5.62 6.97 -17.43
CA LEU A 58 5.05 7.15 -18.78
C LEU A 58 3.93 8.19 -18.83
N HIS A 59 3.07 8.25 -17.79
CA HIS A 59 2.00 9.25 -17.73
C HIS A 59 2.60 10.66 -17.62
N ILE A 60 3.63 10.80 -16.79
CA ILE A 60 4.36 12.06 -16.66
C ILE A 60 5.08 12.41 -17.96
N LEU A 61 5.70 11.43 -18.63
CA LEU A 61 6.35 11.63 -19.93
C LEU A 61 5.34 12.12 -20.99
N LEU A 62 4.15 11.52 -21.05
CA LEU A 62 3.08 11.96 -21.94
C LEU A 62 2.63 13.39 -21.61
N LEU A 63 2.40 13.69 -20.32
CA LEU A 63 2.03 15.02 -19.85
C LEU A 63 3.09 16.07 -20.23
N LYS A 64 4.38 15.72 -20.14
CA LYS A 64 5.49 16.58 -20.57
C LYS A 64 5.45 16.88 -22.06
N VAL A 65 5.23 15.86 -22.90
CA VAL A 65 5.07 16.05 -24.35
C VAL A 65 3.90 16.99 -24.66
N VAL A 66 2.77 16.83 -23.96
CA VAL A 66 1.60 17.72 -24.10
C VAL A 66 1.94 19.14 -23.66
N LEU A 67 2.60 19.32 -22.52
CA LEU A 67 3.00 20.62 -21.99
C LEU A 67 3.98 21.35 -22.91
N ILE A 68 4.96 20.65 -23.49
CA ILE A 68 5.90 21.22 -24.47
C ILE A 68 5.14 21.71 -25.70
N LYS A 69 4.23 20.89 -26.25
CA LYS A 69 3.41 21.28 -27.39
C LYS A 69 2.51 22.48 -27.09
N LEU A 70 1.88 22.50 -25.93
CA LEU A 70 1.03 23.61 -25.49
C LEU A 70 1.85 24.90 -25.29
N THR A 71 3.04 24.79 -24.70
CA THR A 71 3.96 25.91 -24.50
C THR A 71 4.39 26.49 -25.84
N ASN A 72 4.68 25.65 -26.83
CA ASN A 72 4.99 26.08 -28.19
C ASN A 72 3.80 26.75 -28.88
N LEU A 73 2.61 26.16 -28.80
CA LEU A 73 1.41 26.70 -29.42
C LEU A 73 1.04 28.10 -28.90
N LEU A 74 1.33 28.39 -27.63
CA LEU A 74 0.99 29.64 -26.96
C LEU A 74 2.13 30.69 -26.99
N GLY A 75 3.18 30.46 -27.79
CA GLY A 75 4.32 31.39 -27.95
C GLY A 75 5.29 31.40 -26.77
N GLY A 76 5.27 30.37 -25.91
CA GLY A 76 6.17 30.31 -24.75
C GLY A 76 7.65 30.25 -25.16
N PHE A 77 7.96 29.55 -26.26
CA PHE A 77 9.34 29.43 -26.78
C PHE A 77 9.84 30.68 -27.52
N ASP A 78 9.05 31.76 -27.56
CA ASP A 78 9.54 33.08 -27.98
C ASP A 78 10.45 33.72 -26.90
N TYR A 79 10.50 33.12 -25.71
CA TYR A 79 11.32 33.56 -24.58
C TYR A 79 12.49 32.59 -24.32
N TYR A 80 13.60 33.12 -23.77
CA TYR A 80 14.78 32.31 -23.46
C TYR A 80 14.56 31.29 -22.32
N LEU A 81 13.74 31.63 -21.33
CA LEU A 81 13.54 30.79 -20.15
C LEU A 81 12.99 29.39 -20.51
N PRO A 82 11.94 29.23 -21.34
CA PRO A 82 11.49 27.91 -21.77
C PRO A 82 12.51 27.11 -22.55
N TRP A 83 13.36 27.74 -23.38
CA TRP A 83 14.44 27.03 -24.06
C TRP A 83 15.48 26.46 -23.08
N ILE A 84 15.86 27.24 -22.07
CA ILE A 84 16.75 26.77 -20.99
C ILE A 84 16.10 25.60 -20.26
N MET A 85 14.83 25.75 -19.86
CA MET A 85 14.08 24.72 -19.14
C MET A 85 13.88 23.45 -19.97
N TYR A 86 13.69 23.57 -21.29
CA TYR A 86 13.54 22.45 -22.20
C TYR A 86 14.77 21.53 -22.22
N VAL A 87 15.98 22.09 -22.09
CA VAL A 87 17.21 21.27 -21.97
C VAL A 87 17.18 20.41 -20.70
N PHE A 88 16.79 20.98 -19.56
CA PHE A 88 16.61 20.23 -18.31
C PHE A 88 15.44 19.24 -18.41
N ASP A 89 14.40 19.58 -19.15
CA ASP A 89 13.24 18.73 -19.36
C ASP A 89 13.58 17.52 -20.22
N LEU A 90 14.44 17.65 -21.25
CA LEU A 90 14.96 16.52 -22.01
C LEU A 90 15.72 15.53 -21.13
N ALA A 91 16.57 16.03 -20.22
CA ALA A 91 17.25 15.19 -19.25
C ALA A 91 16.26 14.50 -18.29
N THR A 92 15.23 15.22 -17.84
CA THR A 92 14.13 14.68 -17.02
C THR A 92 13.38 13.58 -17.76
N MET A 93 13.00 13.81 -19.03
CA MET A 93 12.33 12.84 -19.89
C MET A 93 13.19 11.58 -20.10
N GLY A 94 14.50 11.74 -20.29
CA GLY A 94 15.44 10.62 -20.33
C GLY A 94 15.45 9.82 -19.02
N GLY A 95 15.44 10.52 -17.87
CA GLY A 95 15.29 9.91 -16.55
C GLY A 95 13.98 9.13 -16.39
N LEU A 96 12.85 9.68 -16.86
CA LEU A 96 11.55 8.99 -16.84
C LEU A 96 11.56 7.72 -17.70
N VAL A 97 12.19 7.75 -18.88
CA VAL A 97 12.35 6.55 -19.73
C VAL A 97 13.20 5.50 -19.01
N LEU A 98 14.29 5.90 -18.35
CA LEU A 98 15.11 4.97 -17.57
C LEU A 98 14.35 4.37 -16.39
N LEU A 99 13.54 5.16 -15.67
CA LEU A 99 12.66 4.66 -14.61
C LEU A 99 11.65 3.64 -15.16
N PHE A 100 11.08 3.89 -16.34
CA PHE A 100 10.18 2.95 -16.99
C PHE A 100 10.88 1.63 -17.37
N VAL A 101 12.06 1.70 -17.97
CA VAL A 101 12.87 0.49 -18.28
C VAL A 101 13.22 -0.29 -17.02
N GLN A 102 13.50 0.40 -15.92
CA GLN A 102 13.72 -0.20 -14.60
C GLN A 102 12.46 -0.90 -14.05
N ALA A 103 11.29 -0.30 -14.22
CA ALA A 103 10.02 -0.92 -13.87
C ALA A 103 9.75 -2.19 -14.70
N GLU A 104 10.05 -2.19 -16.00
CA GLU A 104 9.94 -3.39 -16.85
C GLU A 104 10.89 -4.52 -16.41
N ASN A 105 12.11 -4.21 -15.96
CA ASN A 105 13.01 -5.23 -15.42
C ASN A 105 12.44 -5.86 -14.13
N THR A 106 11.74 -5.07 -13.33
CA THR A 106 11.05 -5.55 -12.12
C THR A 106 9.94 -6.55 -12.47
N ARG A 107 9.26 -6.39 -13.61
CA ARG A 107 8.25 -7.34 -14.11
C ARG A 107 8.82 -8.75 -14.24
N LEU A 108 10.04 -8.90 -14.77
CA LEU A 108 10.67 -10.21 -14.94
C LEU A 108 10.91 -10.93 -13.60
N VAL A 109 11.28 -10.18 -12.56
CA VAL A 109 11.45 -10.71 -11.20
C VAL A 109 10.11 -11.20 -10.65
N ALA A 110 9.04 -10.42 -10.83
CA ALA A 110 7.69 -10.81 -10.41
C ALA A 110 7.20 -12.06 -11.16
N GLU A 111 7.43 -12.15 -12.48
CA GLU A 111 7.06 -13.32 -13.28
C GLU A 111 7.80 -14.58 -12.86
N GLU A 112 9.10 -14.49 -12.58
CA GLU A 112 9.86 -15.62 -12.05
C GLU A 112 9.35 -16.03 -10.67
N ALA A 113 9.00 -15.05 -9.83
CA ALA A 113 8.47 -15.34 -8.51
C ALA A 113 7.11 -16.05 -8.55
N ILE A 114 6.21 -15.60 -9.41
CA ILE A 114 4.92 -16.27 -9.66
C ILE A 114 5.14 -17.71 -10.10
N LYS A 115 6.07 -17.97 -11.04
CA LYS A 115 6.41 -19.34 -11.48
C LYS A 115 6.92 -20.21 -10.34
N LYS A 116 7.82 -19.69 -9.51
CA LYS A 116 8.37 -20.43 -8.35
C LYS A 116 7.32 -20.75 -7.29
N LEU A 117 6.30 -19.91 -7.15
CA LEU A 117 5.13 -20.16 -6.29
C LEU A 117 4.08 -21.08 -6.94
N GLY A 118 4.35 -21.63 -8.14
CA GLY A 118 3.44 -22.52 -8.85
C GLY A 118 2.31 -21.80 -9.61
N GLY A 119 2.34 -20.47 -9.67
CA GLY A 119 1.41 -19.67 -10.43
C GLY A 119 1.76 -19.61 -11.91
N LYS A 120 0.76 -19.24 -12.73
CA LYS A 120 0.97 -18.88 -14.13
C LYS A 120 1.12 -17.37 -14.21
N PRO A 121 2.25 -16.84 -14.72
CA PRO A 121 2.37 -15.41 -14.98
C PRO A 121 1.22 -14.97 -15.88
N ILE A 122 0.64 -13.82 -15.56
CA ILE A 122 -0.31 -13.17 -16.46
C ILE A 122 0.43 -12.87 -17.76
N GLU A 123 -0.20 -13.14 -18.92
CA GLU A 123 0.31 -12.68 -20.21
C GLU A 123 0.37 -11.15 -20.20
N SER A 124 1.52 -10.59 -19.82
CA SER A 124 1.87 -9.17 -19.79
C SER A 124 0.72 -8.22 -19.47
N ILE A 125 0.81 -7.50 -18.35
CA ILE A 125 -0.06 -6.32 -18.10
C ILE A 125 0.04 -5.30 -19.26
N VAL A 126 1.15 -5.32 -20.00
CA VAL A 126 1.44 -4.50 -21.19
C VAL A 126 1.06 -5.22 -22.50
N SER A 127 0.34 -6.34 -22.45
CA SER A 127 -0.22 -6.91 -23.67
C SER A 127 -1.14 -5.86 -24.31
N LEU A 128 -1.00 -5.64 -25.62
CA LEU A 128 -1.84 -4.68 -26.33
C LEU A 128 -3.35 -4.83 -26.01
N PRO A 129 -3.89 -6.05 -25.81
CA PRO A 129 -5.26 -6.24 -25.33
C PRO A 129 -5.52 -5.67 -23.92
N HIS A 130 -4.70 -5.97 -22.91
CA HIS A 130 -4.88 -5.45 -21.55
C HIS A 130 -4.66 -3.94 -21.48
N LEU A 131 -3.64 -3.41 -22.18
CA LEU A 131 -3.42 -1.98 -22.28
C LEU A 131 -4.60 -1.29 -22.96
N LYS A 132 -5.13 -1.85 -24.06
CA LYS A 132 -6.36 -1.37 -24.72
C LYS A 132 -7.58 -1.42 -23.80
N GLN A 133 -7.69 -2.41 -22.92
CA GLN A 133 -8.77 -2.49 -21.94
C GLN A 133 -8.63 -1.43 -20.84
N LEU A 134 -7.42 -1.23 -20.31
CA LEU A 134 -7.10 -0.23 -19.28
C LEU A 134 -7.25 1.22 -19.77
N ILE A 135 -6.86 1.52 -21.01
CA ILE A 135 -6.95 2.88 -21.58
C ILE A 135 -8.29 3.17 -22.26
N ASN A 136 -9.15 2.16 -22.46
CA ASN A 136 -10.45 2.36 -23.08
C ASN A 136 -11.47 2.80 -22.00
N PRO A 137 -11.92 4.07 -22.01
CA PRO A 137 -12.87 4.58 -21.02
C PRO A 137 -14.24 3.90 -21.09
N PHE A 138 -14.50 3.10 -22.12
CA PHE A 138 -15.73 2.33 -22.31
C PHE A 138 -15.61 0.85 -21.93
N HIS A 139 -14.39 0.35 -21.62
CA HIS A 139 -14.23 -1.03 -21.19
C HIS A 139 -14.61 -1.18 -19.72
N LYS A 140 -15.76 -1.80 -19.46
CA LYS A 140 -16.20 -2.12 -18.11
C LYS A 140 -15.68 -3.51 -17.73
N LEU A 141 -14.83 -3.57 -16.70
CA LEU A 141 -14.52 -4.84 -16.05
C LEU A 141 -15.83 -5.44 -15.48
N PRO A 142 -16.00 -6.77 -15.49
CA PRO A 142 -17.21 -7.44 -15.01
C PRO A 142 -17.26 -7.47 -13.48
N VAL A 143 -17.15 -6.30 -12.85
CA VAL A 143 -17.07 -6.08 -11.41
C VAL A 143 -18.30 -5.27 -10.97
N THR A 144 -19.03 -5.82 -10.02
CA THR A 144 -20.07 -5.13 -9.26
C THR A 144 -19.48 -4.61 -7.97
N ILE A 145 -19.74 -3.34 -7.68
CA ILE A 145 -19.25 -2.64 -6.49
C ILE A 145 -20.45 -2.35 -5.58
N TYR A 146 -20.35 -2.74 -4.32
CA TYR A 146 -21.30 -2.38 -3.26
C TYR A 146 -20.61 -1.39 -2.32
N PRO A 147 -20.81 -0.08 -2.51
CA PRO A 147 -20.05 0.93 -1.81
C PRO A 147 -20.67 1.30 -0.45
N ASN A 148 -19.84 1.85 0.43
CA ASN A 148 -20.18 2.54 1.67
C ASN A 148 -21.01 1.70 2.66
N ILE A 149 -20.69 0.40 2.77
CA ILE A 149 -21.29 -0.47 3.77
C ILE A 149 -20.67 -0.16 5.12
N THR A 150 -21.47 0.26 6.09
CA THR A 150 -21.01 0.49 7.46
C THR A 150 -20.78 -0.85 8.16
N TYR A 151 -19.56 -1.10 8.61
CA TYR A 151 -19.21 -2.33 9.34
C TYR A 151 -19.36 -2.19 10.87
N ALA A 152 -19.45 -0.95 11.35
CA ALA A 152 -19.63 -0.63 12.76
C ALA A 152 -21.10 -0.79 13.19
N THR A 153 -21.32 -1.11 14.47
CA THR A 153 -22.66 -1.06 15.05
C THR A 153 -23.08 0.39 15.32
N ASN A 154 -24.36 0.58 15.63
CA ASN A 154 -24.86 1.89 16.03
C ASN A 154 -24.18 2.38 17.31
N GLU A 155 -23.96 1.49 18.28
CA GLU A 155 -23.32 1.79 19.56
C GLU A 155 -21.86 2.23 19.33
N GLU A 156 -21.11 1.50 18.49
CA GLU A 156 -19.73 1.84 18.15
C GLU A 156 -19.63 3.19 17.42
N SER A 157 -20.61 3.48 16.55
CA SER A 157 -20.72 4.74 15.83
C SER A 157 -21.01 5.91 16.77
N ILE A 158 -21.97 5.74 17.70
CA ILE A 158 -22.31 6.73 18.73
C ILE A 158 -21.12 6.98 19.65
N GLU A 159 -20.41 5.93 20.07
CA GLU A 159 -19.20 6.05 20.88
C GLU A 159 -18.11 6.85 20.15
N ALA A 160 -17.89 6.58 18.86
CA ALA A 160 -16.91 7.31 18.05
C ALA A 160 -17.26 8.79 17.94
N ILE A 161 -18.54 9.12 17.68
CA ILE A 161 -19.02 10.50 17.65
C ILE A 161 -18.83 11.16 19.02
N GLY A 162 -19.20 10.48 20.11
CA GLY A 162 -19.07 11.00 21.47
C GLY A 162 -17.62 11.33 21.87
N LYS A 163 -16.66 10.50 21.46
CA LYS A 163 -15.22 10.71 21.76
C LYS A 163 -14.59 11.85 20.98
N THR A 164 -15.05 12.11 19.76
CA THR A 164 -14.42 13.05 18.83
C THR A 164 -15.21 14.35 18.64
N ASN A 165 -16.49 14.34 19.03
CA ASN A 165 -17.50 15.35 18.68
C ASN A 165 -17.61 15.59 17.15
N ASP A 166 -17.30 14.57 16.34
CA ASP A 166 -17.39 14.61 14.88
C ASP A 166 -18.50 13.67 14.39
N TYR A 167 -19.56 14.24 13.80
CA TYR A 167 -20.68 13.46 13.27
C TYR A 167 -20.33 12.69 11.97
N ASN A 168 -19.16 12.93 11.38
CA ASN A 168 -18.69 12.18 10.22
C ASN A 168 -18.00 10.86 10.59
N GLN A 169 -17.78 10.55 11.87
CA GLN A 169 -17.11 9.32 12.28
C GLN A 169 -17.62 8.04 11.60
N PRO A 170 -18.95 7.82 11.45
CA PRO A 170 -19.47 6.63 10.78
C PRO A 170 -19.03 6.50 9.32
N ARG A 171 -18.70 7.60 8.63
CA ARG A 171 -18.23 7.57 7.24
C ARG A 171 -16.85 6.92 7.11
N TYR A 172 -16.00 7.08 8.12
CA TYR A 172 -14.71 6.41 8.19
C TYR A 172 -14.81 4.95 8.62
N MET A 173 -16.00 4.50 9.05
CA MET A 173 -16.27 3.13 9.49
C MET A 173 -17.03 2.34 8.43
N THR A 174 -16.58 2.47 7.18
CA THR A 174 -17.21 1.90 5.99
C THR A 174 -16.25 1.01 5.20
N LEU A 175 -16.82 0.11 4.42
CA LEU A 175 -16.10 -0.71 3.46
C LEU A 175 -16.87 -0.79 2.14
N ASP A 176 -16.15 -1.16 1.09
CA ASP A 176 -16.72 -1.45 -0.23
C ASP A 176 -16.48 -2.92 -0.57
N VAL A 177 -17.48 -3.59 -1.12
CA VAL A 177 -17.35 -4.97 -1.61
C VAL A 177 -17.32 -4.98 -3.13
N TYR A 178 -16.25 -5.55 -3.69
CA TYR A 178 -16.05 -5.77 -5.11
C TYR A 178 -16.21 -7.26 -5.40
N THR A 179 -17.11 -7.58 -6.32
CA THR A 179 -17.42 -8.97 -6.65
C THR A 179 -17.78 -9.09 -8.12
N ARG A 180 -17.60 -10.26 -8.71
CA ARG A 180 -17.91 -10.47 -10.13
C ARG A 180 -19.39 -10.28 -10.42
N SER A 181 -19.74 -9.50 -11.45
CA SER A 181 -21.14 -9.23 -11.81
C SER A 181 -21.92 -10.47 -12.27
N ASN A 182 -21.23 -11.40 -12.93
CA ASN A 182 -21.80 -12.67 -13.37
C ASN A 182 -21.25 -13.78 -12.46
N ARG A 183 -22.00 -14.14 -11.42
CA ARG A 183 -21.66 -15.24 -10.51
C ARG A 183 -21.46 -16.51 -11.36
N ARG A 184 -20.22 -17.01 -11.43
CA ARG A 184 -19.87 -18.17 -12.25
C ARG A 184 -20.31 -19.50 -11.64
N SER A 185 -20.63 -19.50 -10.34
CA SER A 185 -20.88 -20.68 -9.52
C SER A 185 -21.69 -20.30 -8.28
N ASP A 186 -22.43 -21.26 -7.73
CA ASP A 186 -23.06 -21.17 -6.40
C ASP A 186 -22.02 -21.30 -5.26
N SER A 187 -20.78 -21.68 -5.57
CA SER A 187 -19.70 -21.78 -4.59
C SER A 187 -19.23 -20.43 -4.08
N LEU A 188 -18.96 -20.36 -2.77
CA LEU A 188 -18.30 -19.21 -2.16
C LEU A 188 -16.85 -19.07 -2.66
N ARG A 189 -16.37 -17.84 -2.76
CA ARG A 189 -15.08 -17.47 -3.34
C ARG A 189 -14.13 -16.94 -2.26
N PRO A 190 -12.81 -17.12 -2.41
CA PRO A 190 -11.85 -16.52 -1.47
C PRO A 190 -12.03 -15.01 -1.38
N VAL A 191 -11.84 -14.48 -0.17
CA VAL A 191 -12.00 -13.07 0.16
C VAL A 191 -10.64 -12.44 0.40
N LEU A 192 -10.36 -11.32 -0.25
CA LEU A 192 -9.24 -10.44 0.07
C LEU A 192 -9.77 -9.20 0.80
N VAL A 193 -9.26 -8.94 2.00
CA VAL A 193 -9.56 -7.71 2.74
C VAL A 193 -8.37 -6.77 2.60
N HIS A 194 -8.56 -5.63 1.95
CA HIS A 194 -7.51 -4.64 1.73
C HIS A 194 -7.59 -3.51 2.75
N ILE A 195 -6.45 -3.21 3.38
CA ILE A 195 -6.25 -2.14 4.34
C ILE A 195 -5.28 -1.13 3.76
N HIS A 196 -5.78 0.06 3.43
CA HIS A 196 -4.97 1.12 2.81
C HIS A 196 -3.85 1.62 3.74
N GLY A 197 -2.80 2.19 3.17
CA GLY A 197 -1.72 2.87 3.87
C GLY A 197 -2.03 4.33 4.21
N GLY A 198 -1.01 5.19 4.20
CA GLY A 198 -1.16 6.61 4.55
C GLY A 198 -0.76 6.95 5.99
N ALA A 199 0.23 6.24 6.53
CA ALA A 199 0.88 6.54 7.80
C ALA A 199 -0.10 6.74 8.98
N TRP A 200 -1.22 6.00 8.99
CA TRP A 200 -2.30 6.08 9.99
C TRP A 200 -3.01 7.45 10.10
N GLN A 201 -2.68 8.40 9.23
CA GLN A 201 -3.15 9.80 9.30
C GLN A 201 -3.92 10.24 8.05
N MET A 202 -3.76 9.52 6.94
CA MET A 202 -4.41 9.80 5.67
C MET A 202 -4.74 8.49 4.96
N GLY A 203 -5.40 8.59 3.82
CA GLY A 203 -5.86 7.46 3.02
C GLY A 203 -7.36 7.27 3.10
N SER A 204 -7.87 6.41 2.22
CA SER A 204 -9.26 5.99 2.17
C SER A 204 -9.39 4.78 1.26
N LYS A 205 -10.55 4.10 1.29
CA LYS A 205 -10.95 3.02 0.37
C LYS A 205 -11.26 3.48 -1.07
N GLU A 206 -11.31 4.79 -1.33
CA GLU A 206 -11.74 5.35 -2.62
C GLU A 206 -10.80 5.03 -3.81
N PRO A 207 -9.46 4.95 -3.65
CA PRO A 207 -8.60 4.43 -4.69
C PRO A 207 -8.86 2.93 -4.83
N LEU A 208 -9.68 2.53 -5.80
CA LEU A 208 -9.67 1.14 -6.27
C LEU A 208 -8.32 0.89 -6.93
N HIS A 209 -7.53 -0.02 -6.39
CA HIS A 209 -6.30 -0.37 -7.05
C HIS A 209 -6.63 -1.21 -8.30
N PRO A 210 -6.05 -0.90 -9.48
CA PRO A 210 -6.30 -1.67 -10.70
C PRO A 210 -6.10 -3.19 -10.52
N TYR A 211 -5.21 -3.61 -9.62
CA TYR A 211 -5.00 -5.03 -9.33
C TYR A 211 -6.17 -5.70 -8.60
N GLU A 212 -6.90 -4.99 -7.72
CA GLU A 212 -8.08 -5.52 -7.02
C GLU A 212 -9.19 -5.84 -8.03
N ALA A 213 -9.39 -4.94 -9.00
CA ALA A 213 -10.34 -5.15 -10.09
C ALA A 213 -9.96 -6.37 -10.95
N LEU A 214 -8.66 -6.57 -11.20
CA LEU A 214 -8.14 -7.76 -11.91
C LEU A 214 -8.32 -9.04 -11.08
N LEU A 215 -8.10 -9.00 -9.76
CA LEU A 215 -8.36 -10.14 -8.88
C LEU A 215 -9.82 -10.59 -8.95
N VAL A 216 -10.76 -9.64 -8.97
CA VAL A 216 -12.19 -9.95 -9.12
C VAL A 216 -12.51 -10.46 -10.53
N ALA A 217 -12.03 -9.78 -11.57
CA ALA A 217 -12.39 -10.09 -12.96
C ALA A 217 -11.76 -11.40 -13.47
N GLU A 218 -10.50 -11.65 -13.14
CA GLU A 218 -9.68 -12.73 -13.70
C GLU A 218 -9.55 -13.93 -12.76
N ASN A 219 -9.40 -13.68 -11.45
CA ASN A 219 -9.13 -14.74 -10.47
C ASN A 219 -10.38 -15.16 -9.66
N ASP A 220 -11.52 -14.48 -9.87
CA ASP A 220 -12.82 -14.76 -9.23
C ASP A 220 -12.78 -14.65 -7.69
N TRP A 221 -12.03 -13.68 -7.17
CA TRP A 221 -12.03 -13.32 -5.74
C TRP A 221 -13.13 -12.32 -5.40
N VAL A 222 -13.50 -12.24 -4.13
CA VAL A 222 -14.25 -11.10 -3.56
C VAL A 222 -13.25 -10.19 -2.86
N VAL A 223 -13.24 -8.91 -3.18
CA VAL A 223 -12.37 -7.92 -2.53
C VAL A 223 -13.21 -7.03 -1.62
N VAL A 224 -12.71 -6.79 -0.41
CA VAL A 224 -13.31 -5.90 0.59
C VAL A 224 -12.31 -4.79 0.89
N ASN A 225 -12.57 -3.58 0.43
CA ASN A 225 -11.70 -2.42 0.65
C ASN A 225 -12.22 -1.63 1.86
N VAL A 226 -11.39 -1.44 2.87
CA VAL A 226 -11.81 -1.00 4.21
C VAL A 226 -11.29 0.40 4.50
N ASN A 227 -12.18 1.33 4.88
CA ASN A 227 -11.78 2.53 5.61
C ASN A 227 -11.56 2.18 7.09
N TYR A 228 -10.65 2.91 7.73
CA TYR A 228 -10.52 2.94 9.18
C TYR A 228 -10.35 4.38 9.66
N ARG A 229 -10.70 4.66 10.92
CA ARG A 229 -10.55 6.02 11.48
C ARG A 229 -9.09 6.41 11.62
N LEU A 230 -8.79 7.69 11.38
CA LEU A 230 -7.43 8.23 11.24
C LEU A 230 -7.02 9.14 12.40
N ALA A 231 -5.71 9.20 12.66
CA ALA A 231 -5.11 10.17 13.56
C ALA A 231 -5.01 11.55 12.86
N PRO A 232 -5.09 12.68 13.59
CA PRO A 232 -5.12 12.79 15.04
C PRO A 232 -6.52 12.68 15.66
N ALA A 233 -7.60 12.70 14.87
CA ALA A 233 -8.96 12.63 15.43
C ALA A 233 -9.19 11.33 16.22
N ASN A 234 -8.60 10.23 15.74
CA ASN A 234 -8.63 8.93 16.40
C ASN A 234 -7.20 8.40 16.53
N ALA A 235 -6.66 8.43 17.76
CA ALA A 235 -5.34 7.90 18.03
C ALA A 235 -5.30 6.36 17.90
N TYR A 236 -4.14 5.83 17.53
CA TYR A 236 -3.86 4.39 17.59
C TYR A 236 -3.99 3.93 19.06
N PRO A 237 -4.68 2.81 19.36
CA PRO A 237 -4.97 1.65 18.50
C PRO A 237 -6.34 1.66 17.81
N THR A 238 -7.04 2.79 17.72
CA THR A 238 -8.38 2.85 17.10
C THR A 238 -8.41 2.26 15.69
N HIS A 239 -7.36 2.48 14.92
CA HIS A 239 -7.14 1.91 13.58
C HIS A 239 -7.23 0.38 13.56
N LEU A 240 -6.54 -0.28 14.51
CA LEU A 240 -6.54 -1.74 14.62
C LEU A 240 -7.92 -2.27 15.03
N LEU A 241 -8.60 -1.59 15.96
CA LEU A 241 -9.96 -1.96 16.37
C LEU A 241 -10.94 -1.89 15.19
N ASP A 242 -10.79 -0.87 14.34
CA ASP A 242 -11.61 -0.71 13.14
C ASP A 242 -11.34 -1.82 12.12
N VAL A 243 -10.09 -2.21 11.91
CA VAL A 243 -9.75 -3.39 11.07
C VAL A 243 -10.35 -4.67 11.64
N LYS A 244 -10.30 -4.87 12.96
CA LYS A 244 -10.94 -6.02 13.63
C LYS A 244 -12.47 -6.03 13.48
N ARG A 245 -13.11 -4.87 13.57
CA ARG A 245 -14.56 -4.71 13.33
C ARG A 245 -14.93 -4.96 11.86
N ALA A 246 -14.09 -4.55 10.92
CA ALA A 246 -14.27 -4.89 9.51
C ALA A 246 -14.13 -6.40 9.28
N LEU A 247 -13.15 -7.08 9.91
CA LEU A 247 -13.05 -8.54 9.87
C LEU A 247 -14.27 -9.24 10.48
N ARG A 248 -14.80 -8.73 11.61
CA ARG A 248 -16.09 -9.20 12.17
C ARG A 248 -17.19 -9.11 11.13
N TRP A 249 -17.34 -7.96 10.46
CA TRP A 249 -18.36 -7.79 9.44
C TRP A 249 -18.18 -8.76 8.27
N VAL A 250 -16.95 -8.93 7.78
CA VAL A 250 -16.63 -9.88 6.71
C VAL A 250 -17.05 -11.28 7.10
N LYS A 251 -16.67 -11.73 8.30
CA LYS A 251 -16.97 -13.06 8.82
C LYS A 251 -18.48 -13.34 8.94
N GLN A 252 -19.27 -12.31 9.20
CA GLN A 252 -20.71 -12.43 9.41
C GLN A 252 -21.54 -12.20 8.13
N SER A 253 -21.03 -11.43 7.16
CA SER A 253 -21.87 -10.88 6.07
C SER A 253 -21.37 -11.19 4.67
N ILE A 254 -20.10 -11.55 4.47
CA ILE A 254 -19.49 -11.62 3.13
C ILE A 254 -20.10 -12.70 2.23
N GLU A 255 -20.72 -13.71 2.83
CA GLU A 255 -21.43 -14.78 2.12
C GLU A 255 -22.55 -14.24 1.22
N SER A 256 -23.24 -13.18 1.66
CA SER A 256 -24.29 -12.51 0.87
C SER A 256 -23.75 -11.85 -0.41
N PHE A 257 -22.44 -11.57 -0.44
CA PHE A 257 -21.73 -11.05 -1.61
C PHE A 257 -20.96 -12.15 -2.36
N GLY A 258 -21.18 -13.41 -1.95
CA GLY A 258 -20.60 -14.63 -2.50
C GLY A 258 -19.13 -14.85 -2.16
N GLY A 259 -18.64 -14.29 -1.05
CA GLY A 259 -17.34 -14.60 -0.49
C GLY A 259 -17.41 -15.69 0.57
N ASP A 260 -16.32 -16.42 0.78
CA ASP A 260 -16.18 -17.46 1.80
C ASP A 260 -15.61 -16.84 3.09
N PRO A 261 -16.40 -16.76 4.18
CA PRO A 261 -15.91 -16.21 5.46
C PRO A 261 -14.81 -17.08 6.10
N ASN A 262 -14.64 -18.33 5.66
CA ASN A 262 -13.60 -19.23 6.14
C ASN A 262 -12.30 -19.14 5.32
N PHE A 263 -12.34 -18.48 4.16
CA PHE A 263 -11.17 -18.21 3.32
C PHE A 263 -10.95 -16.71 3.14
N VAL A 264 -10.46 -16.07 4.20
CA VAL A 264 -10.13 -14.64 4.21
C VAL A 264 -8.61 -14.45 4.21
N VAL A 265 -8.07 -13.73 3.24
CA VAL A 265 -6.69 -13.22 3.24
C VAL A 265 -6.76 -11.72 3.51
N ILE A 266 -5.90 -11.23 4.40
CA ILE A 266 -5.80 -9.78 4.67
C ILE A 266 -4.55 -9.22 4.02
N GLU A 267 -4.69 -8.06 3.40
CA GLU A 267 -3.62 -7.33 2.74
C GLU A 267 -3.56 -5.89 3.23
N GLY A 268 -2.37 -5.29 3.19
CA GLY A 268 -2.28 -3.84 3.27
C GLY A 268 -0.94 -3.28 2.84
N ASP A 269 -0.92 -1.98 2.52
CA ASP A 269 0.28 -1.26 2.14
C ASP A 269 0.79 -0.35 3.27
N SER A 270 2.12 -0.18 3.39
CA SER A 270 2.74 0.72 4.36
C SER A 270 2.19 0.52 5.80
N GLY A 271 1.52 1.54 6.38
CA GLY A 271 0.83 1.45 7.68
C GLY A 271 -0.34 0.46 7.70
N GLY A 272 -1.06 0.29 6.59
CA GLY A 272 -2.07 -0.74 6.41
C GLY A 272 -1.49 -2.15 6.45
N GLY A 273 -0.27 -2.33 5.92
CA GLY A 273 0.47 -3.59 6.03
C GLY A 273 0.84 -3.93 7.48
N GLN A 274 1.13 -2.92 8.30
CA GLN A 274 1.30 -3.11 9.76
C GLN A 274 -0.01 -3.56 10.41
N LEU A 275 -1.12 -2.88 10.11
CA LEU A 275 -2.44 -3.22 10.64
C LEU A 275 -2.87 -4.64 10.25
N ALA A 276 -2.67 -5.03 9.00
CA ALA A 276 -2.97 -6.36 8.49
C ALA A 276 -2.20 -7.46 9.25
N ALA A 277 -0.90 -7.25 9.45
CA ALA A 277 -0.05 -8.20 10.17
C ALA A 277 -0.44 -8.32 11.65
N VAL A 278 -0.63 -7.18 12.35
CA VAL A 278 -1.05 -7.20 13.76
C VAL A 278 -2.45 -7.80 13.92
N ALA A 279 -3.40 -7.48 13.04
CA ALA A 279 -4.74 -8.05 13.09
C ALA A 279 -4.73 -9.59 12.97
N ALA A 280 -3.85 -10.15 12.13
CA ALA A 280 -3.66 -11.59 12.01
C ALA A 280 -3.00 -12.21 13.25
N PHE A 281 -1.90 -11.63 13.73
CA PHE A 281 -1.16 -12.14 14.90
C PHE A 281 -1.96 -12.09 16.20
N THR A 282 -2.91 -11.17 16.28
CA THR A 282 -3.77 -10.97 17.44
C THR A 282 -5.18 -11.51 17.21
N ALA A 283 -5.37 -12.46 16.28
CA ALA A 283 -6.66 -13.10 16.05
C ALA A 283 -7.26 -13.62 17.37
N ASN A 284 -8.54 -13.32 17.60
CA ASN A 284 -9.34 -13.76 18.74
C ASN A 284 -8.83 -13.30 20.11
N GLU A 285 -7.99 -12.25 20.15
CA GLU A 285 -7.57 -11.59 21.38
C GLU A 285 -8.67 -10.62 21.85
N ALA A 286 -9.26 -10.89 23.02
CA ALA A 286 -10.38 -10.12 23.57
C ALA A 286 -10.08 -8.61 23.69
N GLU A 287 -8.83 -8.25 24.02
CA GLU A 287 -8.39 -6.84 24.14
C GLU A 287 -8.61 -6.03 22.85
N PHE A 288 -8.54 -6.68 21.68
CA PHE A 288 -8.73 -6.00 20.38
C PHE A 288 -10.10 -6.25 19.75
N GLN A 289 -11.01 -6.91 20.47
CA GLN A 289 -12.35 -7.24 20.02
C GLN A 289 -13.44 -6.84 21.04
N PRO A 290 -13.36 -5.64 21.65
CA PRO A 290 -14.30 -5.27 22.70
C PRO A 290 -15.75 -5.30 22.17
N GLY A 291 -16.60 -6.11 22.80
CA GLY A 291 -18.01 -6.27 22.45
C GLY A 291 -18.31 -7.27 21.33
N PHE A 292 -17.29 -7.97 20.80
CA PHE A 292 -17.45 -9.06 19.83
C PHE A 292 -16.38 -10.15 20.01
N GLU A 293 -15.98 -10.41 21.25
CA GLU A 293 -14.94 -11.36 21.65
C GLU A 293 -15.23 -12.79 21.15
N GLN A 294 -16.50 -13.13 20.96
CA GLN A 294 -16.97 -14.43 20.48
C GLN A 294 -16.81 -14.64 18.96
N VAL A 295 -16.52 -13.58 18.19
CA VAL A 295 -16.44 -13.66 16.73
C VAL A 295 -15.02 -14.06 16.32
N ASP A 296 -14.91 -15.10 15.48
CA ASP A 296 -13.63 -15.49 14.87
C ASP A 296 -13.12 -14.40 13.92
N THR A 297 -11.96 -13.82 14.22
CA THR A 297 -11.25 -12.89 13.33
C THR A 297 -9.99 -13.51 12.71
N SER A 298 -9.85 -14.84 12.71
CA SER A 298 -8.70 -15.50 12.08
C SER A 298 -8.73 -15.35 10.56
N VAL A 299 -7.55 -15.29 9.96
CA VAL A 299 -7.35 -15.19 8.50
C VAL A 299 -6.52 -16.37 8.02
N ARG A 300 -6.55 -16.65 6.71
CA ARG A 300 -5.81 -17.73 6.06
C ARG A 300 -4.45 -17.31 5.52
N GLY A 301 -4.19 -16.01 5.45
CA GLY A 301 -2.90 -15.47 5.02
C GLY A 301 -2.83 -13.96 5.17
N VAL A 302 -1.61 -13.45 5.12
CA VAL A 302 -1.31 -12.02 5.15
C VAL A 302 -0.47 -11.65 3.94
N ILE A 303 -0.82 -10.55 3.28
CA ILE A 303 -0.02 -9.94 2.23
C ILE A 303 0.37 -8.53 2.66
N THR A 304 1.63 -8.13 2.50
CA THR A 304 2.03 -6.74 2.72
C THR A 304 2.78 -6.16 1.53
N MET A 305 2.41 -4.93 1.18
CA MET A 305 3.07 -4.13 0.13
C MET A 305 3.85 -2.99 0.79
N SER A 306 5.18 -3.09 0.82
CA SER A 306 6.05 -2.16 1.54
C SER A 306 5.58 -1.90 2.98
N GLY A 307 5.06 -2.93 3.65
CA GLY A 307 4.45 -2.81 4.97
C GLY A 307 5.44 -2.37 6.06
N CYS A 308 4.98 -1.56 7.02
CA CYS A 308 5.75 -1.14 8.19
C CYS A 308 5.82 -2.28 9.22
N LEU A 309 6.67 -3.28 8.96
CA LEU A 309 6.76 -4.50 9.78
C LEU A 309 7.52 -4.31 11.09
N ASP A 310 8.26 -3.20 11.25
CA ASP A 310 8.85 -2.79 12.51
C ASP A 310 8.56 -1.31 12.77
N ILE A 311 7.63 -1.02 13.69
CA ILE A 311 7.30 0.35 14.10
C ILE A 311 8.30 0.90 15.13
N GLN A 312 9.21 0.07 15.63
CA GLN A 312 10.15 0.44 16.68
C GLN A 312 11.53 0.81 16.14
N ASN A 313 11.86 0.35 14.93
CA ASN A 313 13.14 0.63 14.29
C ASN A 313 12.98 1.06 12.83
N PRO A 314 13.82 1.99 12.35
CA PRO A 314 14.77 2.78 13.14
C PRO A 314 14.07 3.78 14.08
N LYS A 315 14.86 4.49 14.90
CA LYS A 315 14.35 5.42 15.94
C LYS A 315 13.37 6.45 15.37
N GLU A 316 13.60 6.91 14.15
CA GLU A 316 12.74 7.87 13.46
C GLU A 316 11.34 7.31 13.19
N THR A 317 11.25 6.02 12.84
CA THR A 317 9.96 5.32 12.66
C THR A 317 9.22 5.23 13.99
N LYS A 318 9.93 4.89 15.08
CA LYS A 318 9.37 4.87 16.43
C LYS A 318 8.86 6.23 16.85
N GLU A 319 9.69 7.27 16.72
CA GLU A 319 9.29 8.64 17.06
C GLU A 319 8.11 9.11 16.22
N PHE A 320 8.07 8.78 14.92
CA PHE A 320 6.93 9.08 14.08
C PHE A 320 5.67 8.38 14.58
N PHE A 321 5.70 7.05 14.75
CA PHE A 321 4.53 6.28 15.19
C PHE A 321 4.01 6.75 16.54
N VAL A 322 4.89 6.92 17.53
CA VAL A 322 4.55 7.37 18.88
C VAL A 322 3.93 8.77 18.87
N ASN A 323 4.52 9.72 18.15
CA ASN A 323 4.07 11.11 18.17
C ASN A 323 2.89 11.40 17.23
N ARG A 324 2.73 10.63 16.15
CA ARG A 324 1.78 10.94 15.06
C ARG A 324 0.61 9.95 14.95
N ALA A 325 0.82 8.69 15.30
CA ALA A 325 -0.24 7.68 15.28
C ALA A 325 -0.81 7.45 16.69
N VAL A 326 0.04 7.13 17.67
CA VAL A 326 -0.37 6.90 19.08
C VAL A 326 -0.68 8.22 19.79
N MET A 327 0.05 9.28 19.45
CA MET A 327 -0.06 10.61 20.08
C MET A 327 0.12 10.59 21.60
N ASN A 328 0.94 9.67 22.11
CA ASN A 328 1.30 9.61 23.51
C ASN A 328 2.81 9.36 23.64
N PRO A 329 3.62 10.37 23.98
CA PRO A 329 5.07 10.21 24.11
C PRO A 329 5.48 9.28 25.27
N ASN A 330 4.57 9.04 26.23
CA ASN A 330 4.79 8.18 27.38
C ASN A 330 4.18 6.78 27.19
N VAL A 331 3.93 6.36 25.94
CA VAL A 331 3.40 5.03 25.65
C VAL A 331 4.35 3.95 26.19
N GLU A 332 3.78 2.95 26.85
CA GLU A 332 4.56 1.85 27.41
C GLU A 332 5.24 1.01 26.33
N GLN A 333 6.40 0.45 26.66
CA GLN A 333 7.13 -0.42 25.75
C GLN A 333 6.36 -1.71 25.42
N SER A 334 5.62 -2.25 26.40
CA SER A 334 4.71 -3.39 26.26
C SER A 334 3.66 -3.16 25.16
N PHE A 335 3.13 -1.94 25.06
CA PHE A 335 2.20 -1.56 24.01
C PHE A 335 2.88 -1.63 22.64
N LEU A 336 4.08 -1.06 22.49
CA LEU A 336 4.81 -1.11 21.22
C LEU A 336 5.18 -2.54 20.83
N ASP A 337 5.54 -3.38 21.80
CA ASP A 337 5.91 -4.77 21.57
C ASP A 337 4.74 -5.59 21.01
N LYS A 338 3.51 -5.31 21.48
CA LYS A 338 2.29 -5.97 21.02
C LYS A 338 1.80 -5.47 19.66
N HIS A 339 2.18 -4.25 19.27
CA HIS A 339 1.69 -3.60 18.05
C HIS A 339 2.75 -3.48 16.94
N SER A 340 3.98 -3.91 17.16
CA SER A 340 4.97 -4.05 16.08
C SER A 340 4.97 -5.49 15.57
N PRO A 341 4.70 -5.75 14.28
CA PRO A 341 4.71 -7.11 13.73
C PRO A 341 6.00 -7.86 14.05
N MET A 342 7.15 -7.18 13.95
CA MET A 342 8.47 -7.74 14.27
C MET A 342 8.57 -8.33 15.68
N THR A 343 8.00 -7.66 16.68
CA THR A 343 8.10 -8.07 18.10
C THR A 343 6.91 -8.90 18.56
N ALA A 344 5.75 -8.76 17.92
CA ALA A 344 4.56 -9.56 18.19
C ALA A 344 4.67 -10.99 17.62
N LEU A 345 5.44 -11.16 16.54
CA LEU A 345 5.56 -12.42 15.80
C LEU A 345 6.00 -13.61 16.67
N PRO A 346 7.04 -13.54 17.54
CA PRO A 346 7.44 -14.70 18.33
C PRO A 346 6.35 -15.23 19.26
N GLU A 347 5.54 -14.34 19.84
CA GLU A 347 4.40 -14.74 20.68
C GLU A 347 3.27 -15.34 19.83
N ALA A 348 2.94 -14.73 18.68
CA ALA A 348 2.00 -15.33 17.72
C ALA A 348 2.46 -16.72 17.25
N GLY A 349 3.78 -16.89 17.08
CA GLY A 349 4.46 -18.16 16.87
C GLY A 349 4.15 -19.16 17.97
N ARG A 350 4.43 -18.84 19.24
CA ARG A 350 4.13 -19.72 20.39
C ARG A 350 2.66 -20.08 20.51
N GLN A 351 1.76 -19.17 20.15
CA GLN A 351 0.31 -19.37 20.21
C GLN A 351 -0.27 -20.13 19.00
N GLY A 352 0.54 -20.49 17.99
CA GLY A 352 0.06 -21.18 16.79
C GLY A 352 -0.81 -20.32 15.88
N LYS A 353 -0.63 -18.99 15.93
CA LYS A 353 -1.40 -18.01 15.14
C LYS A 353 -0.76 -17.63 13.82
N LEU A 354 0.39 -18.21 13.48
CA LEU A 354 1.09 -17.93 12.23
C LEU A 354 0.34 -18.53 11.04
N VAL A 355 0.27 -17.75 9.97
CA VAL A 355 -0.41 -18.09 8.71
C VAL A 355 0.55 -17.88 7.54
N PRO A 356 0.28 -18.39 6.33
CA PRO A 356 1.05 -18.00 5.16
C PRO A 356 1.19 -16.47 5.03
N PHE A 357 2.43 -15.98 4.91
CA PHE A 357 2.75 -14.56 4.87
C PHE A 357 3.50 -14.24 3.57
N LEU A 358 3.04 -13.27 2.80
CA LEU A 358 3.74 -12.73 1.63
C LEU A 358 4.07 -11.27 1.88
N THR A 359 5.36 -10.94 1.87
CA THR A 359 5.81 -9.54 1.96
C THR A 359 6.54 -9.14 0.69
N ILE A 360 6.06 -8.06 0.08
CA ILE A 360 6.58 -7.49 -1.16
C ILE A 360 7.13 -6.11 -0.82
N VAL A 361 8.39 -5.84 -1.17
CA VAL A 361 9.01 -4.54 -0.90
C VAL A 361 9.78 -4.05 -2.11
N GLY A 362 9.61 -2.77 -2.45
CA GLY A 362 10.45 -2.11 -3.44
C GLY A 362 11.85 -1.87 -2.88
N GLN A 363 12.91 -2.32 -3.57
CA GLN A 363 14.26 -1.96 -3.16
C GLN A 363 14.45 -0.45 -3.15
N SER A 364 13.79 0.24 -4.08
CA SER A 364 13.83 1.70 -4.23
C SER A 364 12.90 2.47 -3.30
N ASP A 365 12.18 1.79 -2.42
CA ASP A 365 11.34 2.43 -1.43
C ASP A 365 12.20 3.26 -0.46
N SER A 366 11.80 4.52 -0.26
CA SER A 366 12.47 5.48 0.60
C SER A 366 11.86 5.57 2.01
N LEU A 367 10.71 4.93 2.20
CA LEU A 367 9.93 4.90 3.44
C LEU A 367 10.05 3.55 4.14
N SER A 368 10.11 2.45 3.38
CA SER A 368 10.21 1.09 3.91
C SER A 368 11.56 0.44 3.59
N ASP A 369 12.30 0.05 4.63
CA ASP A 369 13.61 -0.59 4.47
C ASP A 369 13.50 -2.09 4.17
N CYS A 370 14.15 -2.52 3.09
CA CYS A 370 14.33 -3.92 2.75
C CYS A 370 15.05 -4.71 3.86
N SER A 371 15.95 -4.07 4.62
CA SER A 371 16.69 -4.74 5.68
C SER A 371 15.78 -5.22 6.81
N SER A 372 14.85 -4.36 7.26
CA SER A 372 13.82 -4.69 8.24
C SER A 372 12.93 -5.82 7.73
N THR A 373 12.52 -5.79 6.47
CA THR A 373 11.69 -6.86 5.88
C THR A 373 12.42 -8.21 5.83
N LYS A 374 13.72 -8.22 5.50
CA LYS A 374 14.56 -9.43 5.55
C LYS A 374 14.72 -9.96 6.97
N GLN A 375 14.87 -9.06 7.95
CA GLN A 375 14.92 -9.45 9.36
C GLN A 375 13.61 -10.07 9.82
N PHE A 376 12.47 -9.45 9.46
CA PHE A 376 11.15 -10.00 9.74
C PHE A 376 11.01 -11.41 9.19
N LYS A 377 11.41 -11.64 7.93
CA LYS A 377 11.38 -12.97 7.33
C LYS A 377 12.18 -14.00 8.14
N ARG A 378 13.42 -13.67 8.51
CA ARG A 378 14.26 -14.58 9.32
C ARG A 378 13.61 -14.96 10.65
N ILE A 379 12.99 -13.98 11.33
CA ILE A 379 12.29 -14.22 12.59
C ILE A 379 11.03 -15.06 12.35
N TYR A 380 10.33 -14.84 11.23
CA TYR A 380 9.18 -15.65 10.82
C TYR A 380 9.55 -17.12 10.61
N ASP A 381 10.62 -17.37 9.84
CA ASP A 381 11.08 -18.72 9.55
C ASP A 381 11.46 -19.46 10.85
N GLN A 382 12.17 -18.78 11.77
CA GLN A 382 12.51 -19.32 13.09
C GLN A 382 11.28 -19.63 13.96
N ALA A 383 10.24 -18.80 13.87
CA ALA A 383 9.02 -19.00 14.66
C ALA A 383 8.16 -20.16 14.14
N ILE A 384 8.25 -20.52 12.85
CA ILE A 384 7.59 -21.70 12.30
C ILE A 384 8.34 -22.99 12.64
N GLU A 385 9.67 -23.00 12.65
CA GLU A 385 10.43 -24.23 12.95
C GLU A 385 10.06 -24.85 14.31
N GLY A 386 9.61 -24.04 15.27
CA GLY A 386 9.10 -24.49 16.57
C GLY A 386 7.63 -24.96 16.57
N ASN A 387 6.89 -24.78 15.47
CA ASN A 387 5.45 -25.03 15.41
C ASN A 387 5.12 -25.75 14.08
N HIS A 388 4.87 -27.07 14.14
CA HIS A 388 4.75 -28.04 13.02
C HIS A 388 3.62 -27.76 11.97
N GLY A 389 3.37 -26.51 11.59
CA GLY A 389 2.30 -26.07 10.71
C GLY A 389 2.77 -25.70 9.29
N LYS A 390 1.81 -25.71 8.36
CA LYS A 390 1.98 -25.34 6.92
C LYS A 390 2.16 -23.83 6.67
N ALA A 391 2.49 -23.03 7.69
CA ALA A 391 2.72 -21.60 7.53
C ALA A 391 4.13 -21.37 6.96
N GLY A 392 4.29 -20.34 6.12
CA GLY A 392 5.58 -19.97 5.51
C GLY A 392 5.60 -18.48 5.22
N CYS A 393 6.77 -17.85 5.28
CA CYS A 393 6.94 -16.45 4.88
C CYS A 393 7.70 -16.35 3.56
N THR A 394 7.00 -15.86 2.53
CA THR A 394 7.58 -15.54 1.22
C THR A 394 7.99 -14.08 1.21
N TYR A 395 9.25 -13.80 0.88
CA TYR A 395 9.79 -12.46 0.71
C TYR A 395 10.06 -12.19 -0.76
N LEU A 396 9.50 -11.10 -1.28
CA LEU A 396 9.74 -10.63 -2.64
C LEU A 396 10.34 -9.22 -2.60
N ALA A 397 11.62 -9.11 -2.96
CA ALA A 397 12.27 -7.83 -3.19
C ALA A 397 12.16 -7.44 -4.67
N LEU A 398 11.49 -6.33 -4.95
CA LEU A 398 11.41 -5.76 -6.29
C LEU A 398 12.64 -4.88 -6.52
N ALA A 399 13.65 -5.45 -7.20
CA ALA A 399 14.96 -4.86 -7.40
C ALA A 399 15.07 -4.06 -8.71
N VAL A 400 15.80 -2.94 -8.66
CA VAL A 400 16.02 -2.04 -9.81
C VAL A 400 17.42 -2.22 -10.45
N SER A 401 18.31 -3.04 -9.88
CA SER A 401 19.72 -3.08 -10.33
C SER A 401 20.02 -4.02 -11.51
N SER A 402 20.45 -3.39 -12.62
CA SER A 402 21.40 -3.87 -13.64
C SER A 402 21.38 -5.36 -13.99
N GLY A 403 20.34 -5.83 -14.68
CA GLY A 403 20.40 -7.05 -15.50
C GLY A 403 20.75 -8.36 -14.78
N LYS A 404 20.79 -8.37 -13.44
CA LYS A 404 20.91 -9.58 -12.63
C LYS A 404 19.64 -9.72 -11.81
N ILE A 405 18.96 -10.84 -12.05
CA ILE A 405 17.79 -11.24 -11.29
C ILE A 405 18.30 -11.69 -9.90
N ASP A 406 18.51 -10.74 -9.00
CA ASP A 406 18.69 -11.04 -7.57
C ASP A 406 17.31 -11.22 -6.93
N GLY A 407 16.50 -12.12 -7.51
CA GLY A 407 15.24 -12.58 -6.96
C GLY A 407 15.52 -13.49 -5.78
N TYR A 408 15.74 -12.92 -4.60
CA TYR A 408 15.87 -13.67 -3.34
C TYR A 408 14.52 -14.22 -2.89
N LEU A 409 13.97 -15.18 -3.64
CA LEU A 409 12.98 -16.10 -3.10
C LEU A 409 13.72 -17.14 -2.28
N SER A 410 13.82 -16.93 -0.97
CA SER A 410 14.22 -18.01 -0.06
C SER A 410 12.96 -18.72 0.43
N ASN A 411 12.55 -19.75 -0.31
CA ASN A 411 11.73 -20.82 0.26
C ASN A 411 12.70 -21.73 1.02
N SER A 412 12.52 -21.82 2.34
CA SER A 412 13.09 -22.88 3.17
C SER A 412 11.94 -23.48 3.95
#